data_AF-A0A6C1QSR5-F1
#
_entry.id   AF-A0A6C1QSR5-F1
#
_cell.length_a   1.000
_cell.length_b   1.000
_cell.length_c   1.000
_cell.angle_alpha   90.00
_cell.angle_beta   90.00
_cell.angle_gamma   90.00
#
_symmetry.space_group_name_H-M   'P 1'
#
loop_
_entity.id
_entity.type
_entity.pdbx_description
1 polymer ?
#
loop_
_entity_poly.entity_id
_entity_poly.type
_entity_poly.pdbx_seq_one_letter_code
_entity_poly.pdbx_strand_id
1 'polypeptide(L)'
;MEEAGVLREALDNQEPETKIPGTQTSEEAAQAAVDEELLIFDASRSLRPAVEHIVKPETNLDAPATVLPWWRVEKTNQDGPVVGKGVSVRLAGPRPDFLKPCSDTSENPATEGGSPSPQLLFLLSSAPEPVLVSVKQLQPLAQPPVREDGRYAALLRGITRAELTEGAVALPVMYEPYCTRIGILRHAGQGKLRTGSRLRLVPPDAGPTVTGCTSASDLYATVGDVYALPHGLQLVVLSRSFPLLPGTTLLVGDPSSSARSESEDRAGRVTVLGCYPRMDLVRTGAIRELVGKASGRPSRPMSVPELYHVMGVCARSDQAPPAPDALCVGSWWVSPALLARCEQALVQRCRRPGGARSGELRHTLHREGIGPALGDALLTHARARVIERRGSVWLPAGAGADEFLSLPARTLLARVEAAGSAGIDGAAERALTHDGAGVQLVDYGLVILLENGRLFSVEAYQELALRTRTGIRAADGELHQRSLAEQLGLSRNSTRALVARMVHDGLIERASAVHVRTRADGGQP
;
A
#
# COMPACT_ATOMS: atom_id res chain seq x y z
N MET A 1 -42.52 -57.66 -23.08
CA MET A 1 -41.59 -58.39 -22.22
C MET A 1 -40.63 -57.35 -21.66
N GLU A 2 -41.15 -56.44 -20.84
CA GLU A 2 -41.25 -56.56 -19.36
C GLU A 2 -39.85 -56.36 -18.76
N GLU A 3 -39.55 -55.34 -17.96
CA GLU A 3 -40.36 -54.73 -16.91
C GLU A 3 -40.26 -53.20 -16.86
N ALA A 4 -41.42 -52.59 -16.62
CA ALA A 4 -41.62 -51.24 -16.11
C ALA A 4 -42.45 -51.38 -14.83
N GLY A 5 -42.12 -50.60 -13.79
CA GLY A 5 -42.90 -50.47 -12.55
C GLY A 5 -42.31 -49.33 -11.72
N VAL A 6 -42.76 -48.07 -11.88
CA VAL A 6 -43.91 -47.45 -11.21
C VAL A 6 -43.75 -47.41 -9.68
N LEU A 7 -43.55 -46.21 -9.14
CA LEU A 7 -44.43 -45.65 -8.11
C LEU A 7 -44.20 -44.13 -7.95
N ARG A 8 -45.29 -43.40 -8.16
CA ARG A 8 -45.49 -41.96 -7.93
C ARG A 8 -46.51 -41.84 -6.78
N GLU A 9 -46.38 -40.74 -6.03
CA GLU A 9 -47.39 -40.10 -5.17
C GLU A 9 -47.75 -40.71 -3.81
N ALA A 10 -47.34 -39.98 -2.75
CA ALA A 10 -48.22 -39.59 -1.65
C ALA A 10 -47.67 -38.30 -1.00
N LEU A 11 -48.36 -37.19 -1.29
CA LEU A 11 -48.34 -35.95 -0.51
C LEU A 11 -49.20 -36.18 0.73
N ASP A 12 -48.67 -35.92 1.92
CA ASP A 12 -49.45 -35.29 3.00
C ASP A 12 -48.54 -34.73 4.11
N ASN A 13 -48.60 -33.40 4.24
CA ASN A 13 -48.66 -32.61 5.48
C ASN A 13 -47.78 -33.01 6.68
N GLN A 14 -46.60 -32.40 6.80
CA GLN A 14 -46.10 -31.87 8.09
C GLN A 14 -45.32 -30.57 7.87
N GLU A 15 -45.89 -29.46 8.34
CA GLU A 15 -45.22 -28.18 8.53
C GLU A 15 -44.07 -28.34 9.54
N PRO A 16 -42.85 -27.82 9.29
CA PRO A 16 -41.89 -27.64 10.35
C PRO A 16 -42.12 -26.29 11.01
N GLU A 17 -42.62 -26.32 12.26
CA GLU A 17 -42.60 -25.18 13.18
C GLU A 17 -41.18 -24.60 13.27
N THR A 18 -40.98 -23.43 12.67
CA THR A 18 -39.83 -22.59 12.93
C THR A 18 -39.92 -22.02 14.35
N LYS A 19 -39.28 -22.70 15.30
CA LYS A 19 -38.96 -22.11 16.61
C LYS A 19 -37.95 -20.98 16.41
N ILE A 20 -38.43 -19.74 16.53
CA ILE A 20 -37.62 -18.54 16.65
C ILE A 20 -36.87 -18.63 18.00
N PRO A 21 -35.53 -18.69 18.04
CA PRO A 21 -34.79 -18.53 19.28
C PRO A 21 -34.83 -17.05 19.67
N GLY A 22 -35.19 -16.80 20.93
CA GLY A 22 -35.46 -15.49 21.47
C GLY A 22 -34.33 -14.47 21.26
N THR A 23 -34.77 -13.24 21.02
CA THR A 23 -34.00 -12.01 21.20
C THR A 23 -33.29 -12.03 22.55
N GLN A 24 -31.98 -12.32 22.54
CA GLN A 24 -31.08 -11.91 23.61
C GLN A 24 -31.07 -10.39 23.64
N THR A 25 -31.35 -9.84 24.81
CA THR A 25 -31.33 -8.39 25.02
C THR A 25 -29.93 -7.85 24.75
N SER A 26 -29.86 -6.69 24.09
CA SER A 26 -28.65 -5.97 23.67
C SER A 26 -27.58 -5.79 24.77
N GLU A 27 -27.95 -5.94 26.04
CA GLU A 27 -27.03 -5.87 27.19
C GLU A 27 -26.28 -7.19 27.45
N GLU A 28 -26.88 -8.35 27.20
CA GLU A 28 -26.19 -9.66 27.39
C GLU A 28 -25.20 -9.95 26.27
N ALA A 29 -25.50 -9.52 25.03
CA ALA A 29 -24.57 -9.60 23.91
C ALA A 29 -23.38 -8.63 24.05
N ALA A 30 -23.60 -7.46 24.67
CA ALA A 30 -22.53 -6.51 24.98
C ALA A 30 -21.66 -7.02 26.14
N GLN A 31 -22.24 -7.65 27.15
CA GLN A 31 -21.49 -8.24 28.27
C GLN A 31 -20.68 -9.48 27.84
N ALA A 32 -21.23 -10.34 26.98
CA ALA A 32 -20.53 -11.51 26.43
C ALA A 32 -19.37 -11.12 25.49
N ALA A 33 -19.49 -10.02 24.73
CA ALA A 33 -18.40 -9.50 23.91
C ALA A 33 -17.26 -8.89 24.74
N VAL A 34 -17.58 -8.28 25.90
CA VAL A 34 -16.57 -7.77 26.85
C VAL A 34 -15.88 -8.92 27.59
N ASP A 35 -16.61 -9.99 27.93
CA ASP A 35 -16.06 -11.15 28.62
C ASP A 35 -15.21 -12.06 27.68
N GLU A 36 -15.51 -12.12 26.38
CA GLU A 36 -14.62 -12.75 25.37
C GLU A 36 -13.34 -11.94 25.09
N GLU A 37 -13.36 -10.61 25.26
CA GLU A 37 -12.15 -9.78 25.15
C GLU A 37 -11.18 -9.96 26.33
N LEU A 38 -11.68 -10.39 27.51
CA LEU A 38 -10.91 -10.58 28.75
C LEU A 38 -10.25 -11.96 28.88
N LEU A 39 -10.72 -12.99 28.15
CA LEU A 39 -10.19 -14.36 28.23
C LEU A 39 -8.95 -14.63 27.35
N ILE A 40 -8.45 -13.63 26.61
CA ILE A 40 -7.29 -13.76 25.70
C ILE A 40 -6.04 -13.12 26.33
N PHE A 41 -5.73 -13.47 27.57
CA PHE A 41 -4.47 -13.10 28.23
C PHE A 41 -3.81 -14.29 28.95
N ASP A 42 -3.75 -15.45 28.30
CA ASP A 42 -2.84 -16.55 28.69
C ASP A 42 -1.70 -16.78 27.67
N ALA A 43 -1.30 -15.71 26.98
CA ALA A 43 -0.18 -15.72 26.02
C ALA A 43 1.21 -15.64 26.68
N SER A 44 1.28 -15.57 28.02
CA SER A 44 2.53 -15.47 28.78
C SER A 44 3.44 -16.71 28.63
N ARG A 45 2.89 -17.84 28.16
CA ARG A 45 3.64 -19.09 27.95
C ARG A 45 4.11 -19.32 26.51
N SER A 46 3.48 -18.72 25.49
CA SER A 46 3.77 -19.02 24.07
C SER A 46 4.88 -18.15 23.45
N LEU A 47 5.22 -17.02 24.07
CA LEU A 47 6.18 -16.04 23.50
C LEU A 47 7.64 -16.20 23.99
N ARG A 48 7.93 -17.06 24.98
CA ARG A 48 9.29 -17.21 25.54
C ARG A 48 10.36 -17.66 24.52
N PRO A 49 10.14 -18.68 23.66
CA PRO A 49 11.21 -19.20 22.81
C PRO A 49 11.66 -18.25 21.70
N ALA A 50 10.79 -17.32 21.28
CA ALA A 50 11.08 -16.38 20.19
C ALA A 50 11.89 -15.14 20.65
N VAL A 51 11.92 -14.86 21.96
CA VAL A 51 12.54 -13.66 22.54
C VAL A 51 13.97 -13.92 23.02
N GLU A 52 14.31 -15.16 23.41
CA GLU A 52 15.62 -15.49 24.02
C GLU A 52 16.80 -15.53 23.02
N HIS A 53 16.57 -15.60 21.71
CA HIS A 53 17.64 -15.85 20.73
C HIS A 53 18.18 -14.62 19.96
N ILE A 54 17.59 -13.41 20.04
CA ILE A 54 17.76 -12.41 18.95
C ILE A 54 18.25 -11.01 19.35
N VAL A 55 18.42 -10.63 20.62
CA VAL A 55 18.73 -9.21 20.95
C VAL A 55 20.05 -9.03 21.71
N LYS A 56 21.09 -8.57 21.00
CA LYS A 56 22.25 -7.91 21.62
C LYS A 56 21.90 -6.45 21.96
N PRO A 57 22.35 -5.91 23.11
CA PRO A 57 21.91 -4.63 23.67
C PRO A 57 22.49 -3.36 23.01
N GLU A 58 23.16 -3.43 21.86
CA GLU A 58 23.96 -2.33 21.31
C GLU A 58 23.31 -1.55 20.14
N THR A 59 22.00 -1.69 19.90
CA THR A 59 21.33 -0.93 18.83
C THR A 59 21.05 0.51 19.28
N ASN A 60 21.76 1.46 18.66
CA ASN A 60 21.64 2.91 18.83
C ASN A 60 20.21 3.38 18.51
N LEU A 61 19.36 3.47 19.54
CA LEU A 61 18.00 4.03 19.49
C LEU A 61 17.98 5.56 19.65
N ASP A 62 19.15 6.21 19.65
CA ASP A 62 19.34 7.65 19.89
C ASP A 62 19.36 8.48 18.60
N ALA A 63 18.70 8.02 17.53
CA ALA A 63 18.49 8.87 16.36
C ALA A 63 17.75 10.15 16.80
N PRO A 64 18.24 11.35 16.42
CA PRO A 64 17.65 12.61 16.87
C PRO A 64 16.17 12.64 16.46
N ALA A 65 15.30 12.77 17.46
CA ALA A 65 13.87 12.94 17.25
C ALA A 65 13.67 14.10 16.26
N THR A 66 13.01 13.83 15.13
CA THR A 66 12.62 14.91 14.22
C THR A 66 11.65 15.79 15.00
N VAL A 67 12.06 17.00 15.35
CA VAL A 67 11.23 17.94 16.11
C VAL A 67 10.00 18.22 15.27
N LEU A 68 8.85 17.79 15.77
CA LEU A 68 7.59 17.87 15.05
C LEU A 68 7.14 19.32 15.01
N PRO A 69 6.67 19.82 13.86
CA PRO A 69 6.09 21.13 13.81
C PRO A 69 4.68 21.05 14.41
N TRP A 70 4.54 21.60 15.60
CA TRP A 70 3.32 21.61 16.37
C TRP A 70 3.10 23.03 16.92
N TRP A 71 1.85 23.45 17.10
CA TRP A 71 1.55 24.81 17.54
C TRP A 71 0.73 24.81 18.81
N ARG A 72 1.05 25.74 19.72
CA ARG A 72 0.24 26.04 20.89
C ARG A 72 -0.66 27.23 20.62
N VAL A 73 -1.91 27.13 21.02
CA VAL A 73 -2.82 28.27 21.07
C VAL A 73 -2.45 29.16 22.25
N GLU A 74 -1.93 30.37 21.99
CA GLU A 74 -1.56 31.35 23.03
C GLU A 74 -2.73 32.22 23.47
N LYS A 75 -3.59 32.63 22.53
CA LYS A 75 -4.71 33.52 22.85
C LYS A 75 -5.80 33.40 21.80
N THR A 76 -7.04 33.30 22.25
CA THR A 76 -8.21 33.58 21.41
C THR A 76 -8.49 35.07 21.52
N ASN A 77 -8.50 35.80 20.39
CA ASN A 77 -8.78 37.24 20.45
C ASN A 77 -10.22 37.43 20.94
N GLN A 78 -10.37 37.96 22.17
CA GLN A 78 -11.69 38.18 22.77
C GLN A 78 -12.44 39.35 22.12
N ASP A 79 -11.69 40.29 21.51
CA ASP A 79 -12.18 41.59 21.01
C ASP A 79 -11.92 41.84 19.52
N GLY A 80 -11.52 40.79 18.76
CA GLY A 80 -11.28 40.93 17.32
C GLY A 80 -12.59 40.88 16.53
N PRO A 81 -12.74 41.66 15.43
CA PRO A 81 -13.92 41.55 14.57
C PRO A 81 -14.04 40.11 14.05
N VAL A 82 -15.26 39.57 14.06
CA VAL A 82 -15.59 38.30 13.38
C VAL A 82 -15.44 38.55 11.88
N VAL A 83 -14.23 38.39 11.35
CA VAL A 83 -13.96 38.56 9.92
C VAL A 83 -14.43 37.29 9.19
N GLY A 84 -15.74 37.22 8.94
CA GLY A 84 -16.43 36.07 8.34
C GLY A 84 -16.66 34.90 9.30
N LYS A 85 -17.26 33.80 8.80
CA LYS A 85 -17.55 32.55 9.56
C LYS A 85 -16.28 31.80 10.01
N GLY A 86 -15.41 32.40 10.82
CA GLY A 86 -14.18 31.77 11.31
C GLY A 86 -13.68 32.33 12.65
N VAL A 87 -12.84 31.55 13.34
CA VAL A 87 -12.26 31.90 14.65
C VAL A 87 -10.82 32.37 14.47
N SER A 88 -10.48 33.55 15.01
CA SER A 88 -9.11 34.09 14.98
C SER A 88 -8.33 33.69 16.24
N VAL A 89 -7.17 33.05 16.04
CA VAL A 89 -6.31 32.58 17.12
C VAL A 89 -4.85 32.97 16.90
N ARG A 90 -4.08 33.06 17.98
CA ARG A 90 -2.62 33.13 17.94
C ARG A 90 -2.01 31.76 18.18
N LEU A 91 -1.19 31.32 17.23
CA LEU A 91 -0.44 30.06 17.26
C LEU A 91 1.04 30.38 17.49
N ALA A 92 1.69 29.67 18.41
CA ALA A 92 3.13 29.71 18.64
C ALA A 92 3.75 28.35 18.33
N GLY A 93 4.81 28.34 17.53
CA GLY A 93 5.53 27.13 17.14
C GLY A 93 6.43 27.35 15.92
N PRO A 94 7.07 26.28 15.41
CA PRO A 94 7.99 26.38 14.29
C PRO A 94 7.30 26.83 13.01
N ARG A 95 8.12 27.27 12.06
CA ARG A 95 7.62 27.67 10.75
C ARG A 95 6.88 26.51 10.08
N PRO A 96 5.61 26.68 9.71
CA PRO A 96 4.88 25.64 9.01
C PRO A 96 5.35 25.60 7.56
N ASP A 97 6.37 24.79 7.27
CA ASP A 97 6.89 24.62 5.90
C ASP A 97 5.82 24.07 4.94
N PHE A 98 4.80 23.37 5.45
CA PHE A 98 3.65 22.90 4.67
C PHE A 98 2.53 23.95 4.49
N LEU A 99 2.61 25.09 5.18
CA LEU A 99 1.71 26.25 4.99
C LEU A 99 2.36 27.33 4.13
N LYS A 100 3.27 26.96 3.22
CA LYS A 100 3.70 27.90 2.17
C LYS A 100 2.43 28.47 1.54
N PRO A 101 2.25 29.80 1.54
CA PRO A 101 1.15 30.38 0.79
C PRO A 101 1.29 29.90 -0.65
N CYS A 102 0.18 29.53 -1.28
CA CYS A 102 0.10 29.56 -2.73
C CYS A 102 0.26 31.02 -3.16
N SER A 103 1.48 31.55 -3.07
CA SER A 103 1.84 32.86 -3.58
C SER A 103 2.06 32.70 -5.08
N ASP A 104 1.28 33.49 -5.82
CA ASP A 104 1.45 33.84 -7.23
C ASP A 104 1.02 32.79 -8.27
N THR A 105 -0.30 32.68 -8.46
CA THR A 105 -0.85 32.68 -9.83
C THR A 105 -1.95 33.73 -9.90
N SER A 106 -1.54 34.96 -10.22
CA SER A 106 -2.45 35.94 -10.82
C SER A 106 -2.76 35.48 -12.25
N GLU A 107 -3.55 34.42 -12.42
CA GLU A 107 -4.13 34.09 -13.73
C GLU A 107 -5.34 33.16 -13.56
N ASN A 108 -6.51 33.71 -13.88
CA ASN A 108 -7.81 33.06 -14.15
C ASN A 108 -8.52 32.24 -13.05
N PRO A 109 -9.67 32.72 -12.55
CA PRO A 109 -10.60 31.91 -11.76
C PRO A 109 -11.50 31.10 -12.71
N ALA A 110 -11.00 30.00 -13.29
CA ALA A 110 -11.84 29.13 -14.14
C ALA A 110 -11.42 27.66 -14.20
N THR A 111 -10.72 27.15 -13.19
CA THR A 111 -10.53 25.70 -13.01
C THR A 111 -10.98 25.30 -11.61
N GLU A 112 -12.07 24.55 -11.52
CA GLU A 112 -12.68 24.00 -10.29
C GLU A 112 -11.82 22.92 -9.59
N GLY A 113 -10.49 23.04 -9.68
CA GLY A 113 -9.53 22.23 -8.93
C GLY A 113 -8.86 23.06 -7.85
N GLY A 114 -9.63 23.65 -6.94
CA GLY A 114 -9.07 24.42 -5.83
C GLY A 114 -8.17 23.53 -4.97
N SER A 115 -6.89 23.87 -4.86
CA SER A 115 -5.97 23.20 -3.92
C SER A 115 -6.63 23.15 -2.53
N PRO A 116 -6.69 21.97 -1.88
CA PRO A 116 -7.36 21.82 -0.61
C PRO A 116 -6.76 22.81 0.39
N SER A 117 -7.63 23.55 1.09
CA SER A 117 -7.19 24.44 2.17
C SER A 117 -6.42 23.61 3.19
N PRO A 118 -5.27 24.08 3.68
CA PRO A 118 -4.47 23.29 4.61
C PRO A 118 -5.27 23.02 5.90
N GLN A 119 -5.13 21.79 6.41
CA GLN A 119 -5.86 21.32 7.58
C GLN A 119 -4.92 21.05 8.75
N LEU A 120 -5.36 21.45 9.93
CA LEU A 120 -4.71 21.18 11.21
C LEU A 120 -5.62 20.31 12.08
N LEU A 121 -5.01 19.42 12.83
CA LEU A 121 -5.62 18.56 13.82
C LEU A 121 -5.49 19.22 15.20
N PHE A 122 -6.60 19.62 15.81
CA PHE A 122 -6.63 20.24 17.13
C PHE A 122 -6.89 19.20 18.22
N LEU A 123 -5.99 19.14 19.20
CA LEU A 123 -6.13 18.36 20.41
C LEU A 123 -6.71 19.26 21.51
N LEU A 124 -7.97 19.01 21.84
CA LEU A 124 -8.72 19.79 22.82
C LEU A 124 -8.74 19.07 24.18
N SER A 125 -8.79 19.82 25.27
CA SER A 125 -8.99 19.25 26.60
C SER A 125 -10.42 18.74 26.78
N SER A 126 -11.39 19.41 26.16
CA SER A 126 -12.82 19.12 26.22
C SER A 126 -13.30 17.99 25.31
N ALA A 127 -12.54 17.63 24.28
CA ALA A 127 -12.91 16.58 23.33
C ALA A 127 -12.09 15.29 23.56
N PRO A 128 -12.72 14.10 23.47
CA PRO A 128 -12.02 12.82 23.57
C PRO A 128 -11.23 12.48 22.30
N GLU A 129 -11.65 13.05 21.16
CA GLU A 129 -11.05 12.84 19.84
C GLU A 129 -10.49 14.15 19.29
N PRO A 130 -9.42 14.07 18.48
CA PRO A 130 -8.89 15.24 17.78
C PRO A 130 -9.91 15.83 16.80
N VAL A 131 -9.93 17.16 16.66
CA VAL A 131 -10.85 17.86 15.76
C VAL A 131 -10.09 18.36 14.53
N LEU A 132 -10.56 18.01 13.33
CA LEU A 132 -9.99 18.49 12.08
C LEU A 132 -10.49 19.92 11.78
N VAL A 133 -9.57 20.85 11.60
CA VAL A 133 -9.87 22.28 11.44
C VAL A 133 -9.17 22.82 10.19
N SER A 134 -9.93 23.50 9.34
CA SER A 134 -9.38 24.11 8.13
C SER A 134 -8.79 25.48 8.43
N VAL A 135 -7.55 25.72 7.97
CA VAL A 135 -6.88 27.03 8.08
C VAL A 135 -7.20 27.85 6.84
N LYS A 136 -8.05 28.88 7.01
CA LYS A 136 -8.43 29.79 5.91
C LYS A 136 -7.32 30.80 5.61
N GLN A 137 -6.66 31.29 6.67
CA GLN A 137 -5.61 32.29 6.55
C GLN A 137 -4.60 32.11 7.68
N LEU A 138 -3.33 32.29 7.37
CA LEU A 138 -2.23 32.29 8.34
C LEU A 138 -1.33 33.49 8.04
N GLN A 139 -1.05 34.32 9.05
CA GLN A 139 -0.20 35.49 8.91
C GLN A 139 0.86 35.51 10.03
N PRO A 140 2.15 35.62 9.72
CA PRO A 140 3.18 35.80 10.74
C PRO A 140 2.97 37.14 11.47
N LEU A 141 3.05 37.13 12.80
CA LEU A 141 2.83 38.32 13.65
C LEU A 141 4.08 39.20 13.83
N ALA A 142 5.27 38.69 13.48
CA ALA A 142 6.53 39.43 13.52
C ALA A 142 7.28 39.29 12.18
N GLN A 143 7.96 40.36 11.74
CA GLN A 143 8.94 40.28 10.66
C GLN A 143 10.19 39.53 11.16
N PRO A 144 10.79 38.63 10.35
CA PRO A 144 11.91 37.80 10.78
C PRO A 144 13.12 38.69 11.13
N PRO A 145 13.86 38.35 12.20
CA PRO A 145 14.99 37.46 11.95
C PRO A 145 15.04 36.26 12.90
N VAL A 146 15.26 35.08 12.30
CA VAL A 146 16.05 33.96 12.82
C VAL A 146 15.80 33.57 14.29
N ARG A 147 14.56 33.22 14.66
CA ARG A 147 14.32 32.26 15.74
C ARG A 147 13.31 31.23 15.29
N GLU A 148 13.55 29.98 15.68
CA GLU A 148 12.76 28.80 15.32
C GLU A 148 11.33 28.85 15.86
N ASP A 149 11.02 29.73 16.83
CA ASP A 149 9.67 29.91 17.39
C ASP A 149 8.93 31.10 16.77
N GLY A 150 8.15 30.83 15.71
CA GLY A 150 7.29 31.83 15.08
C GLY A 150 5.95 32.00 15.80
N ARG A 151 5.44 33.23 15.83
CA ARG A 151 4.04 33.52 16.21
C ARG A 151 3.22 33.83 14.97
N TYR A 152 2.04 33.21 14.87
CA TYR A 152 1.15 33.31 13.73
C TYR A 152 -0.26 33.68 14.17
N ALA A 153 -0.91 34.57 13.43
CA ALA A 153 -2.36 34.74 13.49
C ALA A 153 -2.99 33.76 12.49
N ALA A 154 -3.88 32.90 12.95
CA ALA A 154 -4.63 31.97 12.12
C ALA A 154 -6.13 32.30 12.14
N LEU A 155 -6.78 32.18 10.98
CA LEU A 155 -8.24 32.20 10.84
C LEU A 155 -8.72 30.78 10.53
N LEU A 156 -9.43 30.20 11.50
CA LEU A 156 -9.84 28.80 11.50
C LEU A 156 -11.31 28.63 11.11
N ARG A 157 -11.64 27.51 10.45
CA ARG A 157 -12.99 27.08 10.10
C ARG A 157 -13.25 25.66 10.60
N GLY A 158 -14.48 25.38 11.04
CA GLY A 158 -14.89 24.07 11.52
C GLY A 158 -14.67 23.85 13.03
N ILE A 159 -14.30 24.92 13.76
CA ILE A 159 -14.20 24.91 15.22
C ILE A 159 -14.84 26.17 15.79
N THR A 160 -15.50 26.04 16.92
CA THR A 160 -16.11 27.16 17.64
C THR A 160 -15.14 27.76 18.65
N ARG A 161 -15.40 29.00 19.05
CA ARG A 161 -14.62 29.68 20.10
C ARG A 161 -14.73 28.97 21.46
N ALA A 162 -15.89 28.35 21.75
CA ALA A 162 -16.12 27.66 23.02
C ALA A 162 -15.29 26.38 23.16
N GLU A 163 -14.99 25.73 22.03
CA GLU A 163 -14.19 24.50 21.99
C GLU A 163 -12.68 24.77 22.12
N LEU A 164 -12.24 25.98 21.76
CA LEU A 164 -10.84 26.30 21.60
C LEU A 164 -10.27 26.99 22.85
N THR A 165 -9.60 26.21 23.69
CA THR A 165 -8.97 26.69 24.93
C THR A 165 -7.54 27.13 24.71
N GLU A 166 -7.09 28.13 25.47
CA GLU A 166 -5.67 28.48 25.54
C GLU A 166 -4.85 27.27 26.02
N GLY A 167 -3.74 26.97 25.34
CA GLY A 167 -2.96 25.75 25.57
C GLY A 167 -3.36 24.54 24.72
N ALA A 168 -4.44 24.63 23.92
CA ALA A 168 -4.74 23.60 22.92
C ALA A 168 -3.56 23.44 21.94
N VAL A 169 -3.34 22.20 21.52
CA VAL A 169 -2.23 21.82 20.62
C VAL A 169 -2.80 21.58 19.23
N ALA A 170 -2.18 22.18 18.22
CA ALA A 170 -2.47 21.94 16.83
C ALA A 170 -1.33 21.16 16.16
N LEU A 171 -1.67 20.09 15.46
CA LEU A 171 -0.77 19.25 14.69
C LEU A 171 -1.15 19.31 13.20
N PRO A 172 -0.22 19.04 12.28
CA PRO A 172 -0.57 18.81 10.87
C PRO A 172 -1.50 17.59 10.72
N VAL A 173 -2.48 17.64 9.79
CA VAL A 173 -3.43 16.53 9.58
C VAL A 173 -2.77 15.19 9.31
N MET A 174 -1.58 15.18 8.70
CA MET A 174 -0.81 13.96 8.45
C MET A 174 -0.43 13.19 9.74
N TYR A 175 -0.60 13.80 10.92
CA TYR A 175 -0.40 13.14 12.21
C TYR A 175 -1.67 12.57 12.84
N GLU A 176 -2.83 12.69 12.18
CA GLU A 176 -4.08 12.04 12.62
C GLU A 176 -3.89 10.55 12.95
N PRO A 177 -3.17 9.75 12.15
CA PRO A 177 -2.95 8.34 12.47
C PRO A 177 -2.19 8.07 13.79
N TYR A 178 -1.47 9.06 14.33
CA TYR A 178 -0.73 8.95 15.59
C TYR A 178 -1.56 9.35 16.81
N CYS A 179 -2.74 9.94 16.60
CA CYS A 179 -3.66 10.28 17.66
C CYS A 179 -4.48 9.03 18.02
N THR A 180 -3.88 8.18 18.85
CA THR A 180 -4.44 6.89 19.23
C THR A 180 -4.47 6.72 20.75
N ARG A 181 -5.20 5.70 21.19
CA ARG A 181 -5.26 5.28 22.59
C ARG A 181 -4.19 4.26 22.94
N ILE A 182 -3.52 3.66 21.95
CA ILE A 182 -2.66 2.50 22.19
C ILE A 182 -1.24 2.80 21.71
N GLY A 183 -0.26 2.62 22.59
CA GLY A 183 1.14 2.78 22.21
C GLY A 183 2.09 1.99 23.07
N ILE A 184 3.33 1.88 22.59
CA ILE A 184 4.41 1.21 23.29
C ILE A 184 5.42 2.24 23.74
N LEU A 185 5.65 2.27 25.04
CA LEU A 185 6.45 3.26 25.73
C LEU A 185 7.65 2.59 26.40
N ARG A 186 8.76 3.32 26.49
CA ARG A 186 9.96 2.94 27.24
C ARG A 186 10.20 3.96 28.34
N HIS A 187 10.32 3.52 29.58
CA HIS A 187 10.68 4.39 30.69
C HIS A 187 12.18 4.71 30.67
N ALA A 188 12.57 5.97 30.86
CA ALA A 188 13.97 6.40 30.87
C ALA A 188 14.75 6.00 32.15
N GLY A 189 14.19 5.13 32.97
CA GLY A 189 14.72 4.74 34.30
C GLY A 189 14.02 3.49 34.83
N GLN A 190 14.26 3.10 36.07
CA GLN A 190 13.70 1.87 36.66
C GLN A 190 12.20 1.92 37.02
N GLY A 191 11.52 3.03 36.73
CA GLY A 191 10.09 3.19 36.98
C GLY A 191 9.23 2.36 36.03
N LYS A 192 8.12 1.81 36.54
CA LYS A 192 7.05 1.20 35.73
C LYS A 192 5.87 2.16 35.69
N LEU A 193 5.33 2.44 34.50
CA LEU A 193 4.01 3.04 34.37
C LEU A 193 2.98 2.16 35.08
N ARG A 194 2.01 2.79 35.72
CA ARG A 194 0.90 2.14 36.41
C ARG A 194 -0.42 2.59 35.79
N THR A 195 -1.44 1.76 35.90
CA THR A 195 -2.81 2.20 35.68
C THR A 195 -3.11 3.43 36.55
N GLY A 196 -3.74 4.43 35.96
CA GLY A 196 -4.00 5.74 36.55
C GLY A 196 -2.89 6.78 36.31
N SER A 197 -1.67 6.38 35.89
CA SER A 197 -0.60 7.34 35.57
C SER A 197 -1.08 8.40 34.58
N ARG A 198 -0.73 9.67 34.81
CA ARG A 198 -1.06 10.76 33.88
C ARG A 198 0.11 11.02 32.96
N LEU A 199 -0.10 10.84 31.66
CA LEU A 199 0.86 11.21 30.64
C LEU A 199 0.57 12.65 30.19
N ARG A 200 1.59 13.50 30.29
CA ARG A 200 1.56 14.87 29.80
C ARG A 200 2.51 14.98 28.61
N LEU A 201 1.99 15.53 27.51
CA LEU A 201 2.81 15.88 26.36
C LEU A 201 3.58 17.15 26.70
N VAL A 202 4.90 17.10 26.57
CA VAL A 202 5.74 18.28 26.77
C VAL A 202 6.21 18.82 25.42
N PRO A 203 5.95 20.10 25.15
CA PRO A 203 6.60 20.80 24.06
C PRO A 203 8.11 20.62 23.99
N PRO A 204 8.69 20.33 22.82
CA PRO A 204 10.14 20.52 22.63
C PRO A 204 10.57 21.99 22.89
N ASP A 205 9.69 22.97 22.64
CA ASP A 205 9.99 24.41 22.76
C ASP A 205 9.65 24.98 24.15
N ALA A 206 9.11 24.17 25.06
CA ALA A 206 9.05 24.53 26.47
C ALA A 206 10.47 24.40 26.99
N GLY A 207 11.18 25.52 27.03
CA GLY A 207 12.45 25.58 27.76
C GLY A 207 12.30 24.98 29.16
N PRO A 208 13.41 24.58 29.81
CA PRO A 208 13.39 23.93 31.12
C PRO A 208 12.72 24.75 32.24
N THR A 209 12.30 25.98 31.94
CA THR A 209 11.68 26.95 32.84
C THR A 209 10.18 27.19 32.60
N VAL A 210 9.52 26.50 31.65
CA VAL A 210 8.04 26.49 31.61
C VAL A 210 7.50 25.45 32.60
N THR A 211 7.94 25.59 33.84
CA THR A 211 7.64 24.74 35.01
C THR A 211 6.51 25.31 35.86
N GLY A 212 5.88 26.42 35.43
CA GLY A 212 4.86 27.13 36.20
C GLY A 212 3.48 27.28 35.54
N CYS A 213 3.25 26.75 34.35
CA CYS A 213 1.92 26.83 33.73
C CYS A 213 1.10 25.58 34.07
N THR A 214 0.57 25.53 35.29
CA THR A 214 -0.54 24.67 35.73
C THR A 214 -1.88 25.22 35.25
N SER A 215 -1.96 25.69 34.00
CA SER A 215 -3.26 26.08 33.46
C SER A 215 -4.12 24.82 33.32
N ALA A 216 -5.39 24.90 33.73
CA ALA A 216 -6.39 23.81 33.66
C ALA A 216 -6.63 23.21 32.25
N SER A 217 -5.84 23.63 31.26
CA SER A 217 -5.86 23.24 29.86
C SER A 217 -4.68 22.37 29.42
N ASP A 218 -3.81 21.92 30.34
CA ASP A 218 -2.75 20.96 30.02
C ASP A 218 -3.33 19.69 29.37
N LEU A 219 -2.81 19.34 28.20
CA LEU A 219 -3.24 18.15 27.48
C LEU A 219 -2.66 16.90 28.16
N TYR A 220 -3.49 16.18 28.91
CA TYR A 220 -3.11 14.90 29.53
C TYR A 220 -3.94 13.73 29.00
N ALA A 221 -3.34 12.54 29.03
CA ALA A 221 -4.05 11.28 28.91
C ALA A 221 -3.80 10.45 30.17
N THR A 222 -4.82 9.73 30.64
CA THR A 222 -4.66 8.80 31.75
C THR A 222 -4.39 7.41 31.19
N VAL A 223 -3.42 6.72 31.76
CA VAL A 223 -3.15 5.32 31.45
C VAL A 223 -4.27 4.48 32.06
N GLY A 224 -5.09 3.85 31.22
CA GLY A 224 -6.09 2.86 31.62
C GLY A 224 -5.41 1.54 31.94
N ASP A 225 -4.84 0.89 30.93
CA ASP A 225 -4.20 -0.42 31.11
C ASP A 225 -2.71 -0.37 30.77
N VAL A 226 -1.93 -1.19 31.49
CA VAL A 226 -0.49 -1.35 31.26
C VAL A 226 -0.15 -2.82 31.18
N TYR A 227 0.47 -3.21 30.06
CA TYR A 227 0.99 -4.55 29.87
C TYR A 227 2.52 -4.49 29.77
N ALA A 228 3.19 -5.24 30.65
CA ALA A 228 4.64 -5.33 30.63
C ALA A 228 5.09 -6.16 29.42
N LEU A 229 6.05 -5.62 28.66
CA LEU A 229 6.71 -6.29 27.56
C LEU A 229 8.19 -6.56 27.92
N PRO A 230 8.89 -7.46 27.20
CA PRO A 230 10.32 -7.69 27.40
C PRO A 230 11.17 -6.40 27.31
N HIS A 231 12.37 -6.43 27.90
CA HIS A 231 13.35 -5.33 27.84
C HIS A 231 12.89 -3.98 28.41
N GLY A 232 11.97 -3.99 29.39
CA GLY A 232 11.50 -2.77 30.03
C GLY A 232 10.54 -1.92 29.18
N LEU A 233 9.98 -2.52 28.13
CA LEU A 233 8.93 -1.92 27.32
C LEU A 233 7.56 -2.09 27.99
N GLN A 234 6.64 -1.16 27.75
CA GLN A 234 5.28 -1.21 28.26
C GLN A 234 4.30 -0.87 27.14
N LEU A 235 3.32 -1.75 26.90
CA LEU A 235 2.15 -1.42 26.10
C LEU A 235 1.16 -0.71 27.01
N VAL A 236 0.70 0.47 26.60
CA VAL A 236 -0.29 1.25 27.34
C VAL A 236 -1.55 1.45 26.53
N VAL A 237 -2.68 1.41 27.22
CA VAL A 237 -3.98 1.82 26.71
C VAL A 237 -4.39 3.09 27.45
N LEU A 238 -4.72 4.13 26.72
CA LEU A 238 -5.05 5.45 27.25
C LEU A 238 -6.56 5.64 27.33
N SER A 239 -6.98 6.48 28.27
CA SER A 239 -8.38 6.85 28.48
C SER A 239 -8.99 7.62 27.30
N ARG A 240 -8.15 8.29 26.49
CA ARG A 240 -8.56 9.09 25.34
C ARG A 240 -7.50 9.04 24.24
N SER A 241 -7.87 9.43 23.02
CA SER A 241 -6.93 9.53 21.92
C SER A 241 -5.88 10.59 22.23
N PHE A 242 -4.61 10.21 22.08
CA PHE A 242 -3.47 11.03 22.45
C PHE A 242 -2.40 10.92 21.37
N PRO A 243 -1.66 12.01 21.06
CA PRO A 243 -0.61 11.96 20.06
C PRO A 243 0.57 11.14 20.57
N LEU A 244 0.66 9.88 20.13
CA LEU A 244 1.74 8.95 20.48
C LEU A 244 2.75 8.89 19.34
N LEU A 245 3.56 9.93 19.21
CA LEU A 245 4.51 10.05 18.11
C LEU A 245 5.82 9.32 18.45
N PRO A 246 6.27 8.32 17.67
CA PRO A 246 7.53 7.63 17.91
C PRO A 246 8.72 8.60 18.08
N GLY A 247 9.57 8.35 19.07
CA GLY A 247 10.71 9.19 19.43
C GLY A 247 10.39 10.35 20.38
N THR A 248 9.12 10.70 20.59
CA THR A 248 8.75 11.78 21.53
C THR A 248 8.85 11.34 22.99
N THR A 249 9.28 12.26 23.85
CA THR A 249 9.33 12.03 25.30
C THR A 249 8.11 12.67 25.96
N LEU A 250 7.40 11.90 26.77
CA LEU A 250 6.27 12.34 27.57
C LEU A 250 6.68 12.39 29.05
N LEU A 251 6.10 13.30 29.81
CA LEU A 251 6.22 13.33 31.27
C LEU A 251 5.13 12.48 31.90
N VAL A 252 5.51 11.75 32.95
CA VAL A 252 4.63 10.92 33.76
C VAL A 252 4.37 11.64 35.08
N GLY A 253 3.14 12.10 35.26
CA GLY A 253 2.63 12.59 36.54
C GLY A 253 2.06 11.47 37.40
N ASP A 254 2.27 11.58 38.72
CA ASP A 254 1.67 10.68 39.70
C ASP A 254 0.14 10.88 39.75
N PRO A 255 -0.69 9.82 39.69
CA PRO A 255 -2.14 9.92 39.85
C PRO A 255 -2.58 10.59 41.15
N SER A 256 -1.75 10.52 42.20
CA SER A 256 -2.05 11.03 43.55
C SER A 256 -1.58 12.47 43.79
N SER A 257 -0.79 13.03 42.87
CA SER A 257 -0.35 14.42 42.98
C SER A 257 -1.50 15.36 42.61
N SER A 258 -2.07 16.03 43.62
CA SER A 258 -2.91 17.20 43.38
C SER A 258 -2.08 18.23 42.59
N ALA A 259 -2.67 18.83 41.55
CA ALA A 259 -2.02 19.69 40.56
C ALA A 259 -1.27 20.94 41.09
N ARG A 260 -1.08 21.06 42.41
CA ARG A 260 -0.43 22.18 43.11
C ARG A 260 0.87 21.83 43.82
N SER A 261 1.31 20.56 43.81
CA SER A 261 2.58 20.17 44.43
C SER A 261 3.67 20.04 43.37
N GLU A 262 4.39 21.14 43.14
CA GLU A 262 5.51 21.33 42.20
C GLU A 262 6.80 20.60 42.62
N SER A 263 6.70 19.37 43.11
CA SER A 263 7.87 18.48 43.23
C SER A 263 8.08 17.78 41.87
N GLU A 264 8.42 18.56 40.85
CA GLU A 264 8.68 18.10 39.47
C GLU A 264 9.86 17.10 39.35
N ASP A 265 10.71 17.02 40.38
CA ASP A 265 11.89 16.14 40.44
C ASP A 265 11.59 14.63 40.46
N ARG A 266 10.32 14.21 40.50
CA ARG A 266 9.91 12.79 40.45
C ARG A 266 9.09 12.40 39.23
N ALA A 267 8.84 13.32 38.30
CA ALA A 267 8.10 12.98 37.08
C ALA A 267 8.94 12.04 36.20
N GLY A 268 8.50 10.78 36.07
CA GLY A 268 9.15 9.82 35.19
C GLY A 268 9.10 10.31 33.74
N ARG A 269 10.15 10.07 32.95
CA ARG A 269 10.15 10.32 31.51
C ARG A 269 9.90 9.01 30.77
N VAL A 270 9.00 9.04 29.79
CA VAL A 270 8.74 7.90 28.91
C VAL A 270 8.90 8.30 27.46
N THR A 271 9.61 7.48 26.69
CA THR A 271 9.77 7.67 25.26
C THR A 271 8.74 6.81 24.52
N VAL A 272 8.03 7.39 23.57
CA VAL A 272 7.15 6.65 22.68
C VAL A 272 7.98 5.89 21.66
N LEU A 273 7.79 4.58 21.54
CA LEU A 273 8.44 3.76 20.52
C LEU A 273 7.51 3.39 19.36
N GLY A 274 6.20 3.43 19.58
CA GLY A 274 5.21 3.12 18.56
C GLY A 274 3.79 3.46 18.99
N CYS A 275 2.94 3.72 18.01
CA CYS A 275 1.50 3.90 18.15
C CYS A 275 0.75 2.88 17.31
N TYR A 276 -0.44 2.50 17.77
CA TYR A 276 -1.30 1.53 17.09
C TYR A 276 -2.73 2.05 17.09
N PRO A 277 -3.41 2.14 15.94
CA PRO A 277 -4.79 2.62 15.91
C PRO A 277 -5.79 1.63 16.53
N ARG A 278 -5.41 0.35 16.68
CA ARG A 278 -6.28 -0.72 17.19
C ARG A 278 -5.49 -1.80 17.95
N MET A 279 -6.15 -2.51 18.89
CA MET A 279 -5.55 -3.57 19.72
C MET A 279 -5.27 -4.87 18.96
N ASP A 280 -6.07 -5.19 17.94
CA ASP A 280 -5.87 -6.35 17.06
C ASP A 280 -4.53 -6.31 16.33
N LEU A 281 -4.08 -5.12 15.92
CA LEU A 281 -2.75 -4.89 15.33
C LEU A 281 -1.61 -5.19 16.30
N VAL A 282 -1.86 -5.06 17.62
CA VAL A 282 -0.89 -5.45 18.64
C VAL A 282 -0.75 -6.98 18.71
N ARG A 283 -1.87 -7.70 18.56
CA ARG A 283 -1.94 -9.18 18.62
C ARG A 283 -1.23 -9.86 17.45
N THR A 284 -1.25 -9.28 16.25
CA THR A 284 -0.75 -9.93 15.01
C THR A 284 0.77 -9.85 14.78
N GLY A 285 1.56 -9.35 15.73
CA GLY A 285 3.03 -9.36 15.62
C GLY A 285 3.73 -8.03 15.91
N ALA A 286 3.03 -7.06 16.53
CA ALA A 286 3.58 -5.74 16.85
C ALA A 286 4.88 -5.77 17.66
N ILE A 287 5.07 -6.75 18.56
CA ILE A 287 6.34 -6.92 19.30
C ILE A 287 7.48 -7.31 18.35
N ARG A 288 7.23 -8.24 17.41
CA ARG A 288 8.20 -8.68 16.41
C ARG A 288 8.52 -7.55 15.42
N GLU A 289 7.52 -6.73 15.12
CA GLU A 289 7.64 -5.53 14.29
C GLU A 289 8.41 -4.42 15.00
N LEU A 290 8.20 -4.18 16.31
CA LEU A 290 8.96 -3.24 17.15
C LEU A 290 10.42 -3.66 17.37
N VAL A 291 10.68 -4.96 17.53
CA VAL A 291 12.05 -5.50 17.52
C VAL A 291 12.70 -5.29 16.15
N GLY A 292 11.92 -5.39 15.07
CA GLY A 292 12.31 -4.94 13.74
C GLY A 292 12.61 -3.44 13.67
N LYS A 293 11.75 -2.58 14.25
CA LYS A 293 11.95 -1.12 14.32
C LYS A 293 13.23 -0.75 15.07
N ALA A 294 13.50 -1.38 16.21
CA ALA A 294 14.70 -1.11 17.02
C ALA A 294 16.00 -1.57 16.33
N SER A 295 15.90 -2.53 15.41
CA SER A 295 17.02 -3.01 14.59
C SER A 295 17.08 -2.39 13.19
N GLY A 296 16.18 -1.46 12.85
CA GLY A 296 16.06 -0.89 11.50
C GLY A 296 15.67 -1.91 10.43
N ARG A 297 15.12 -3.08 10.80
CA ARG A 297 14.81 -4.18 9.87
C ARG A 297 13.33 -4.51 9.92
N PRO A 298 12.54 -4.13 8.90
CA PRO A 298 11.13 -4.48 8.86
C PRO A 298 10.97 -6.00 8.77
N SER A 299 10.22 -6.59 9.70
CA SER A 299 9.98 -8.04 9.78
C SER A 299 8.98 -8.54 8.74
N ARG A 300 8.26 -7.62 8.11
CA ARG A 300 7.33 -7.81 6.99
C ARG A 300 7.54 -6.70 5.96
N PRO A 301 7.11 -6.88 4.70
CA PRO A 301 7.06 -5.76 3.77
C PRO A 301 6.15 -4.66 4.31
N MET A 302 6.58 -3.40 4.14
CA MET A 302 5.76 -2.24 4.47
C MET A 302 5.71 -1.29 3.28
N SER A 303 4.57 -0.67 3.05
CA SER A 303 4.53 0.42 2.07
C SER A 303 5.34 1.62 2.61
N VAL A 304 5.86 2.47 1.73
CA VAL A 304 6.54 3.71 2.12
C VAL A 304 5.64 4.56 3.06
N PRO A 305 4.35 4.80 2.76
CA PRO A 305 3.46 5.52 3.69
C PRO A 305 3.31 4.83 5.05
N GLU A 306 3.19 3.49 5.07
CA GLU A 306 3.08 2.71 6.30
C GLU A 306 4.37 2.78 7.13
N LEU A 307 5.55 2.74 6.50
CA LEU A 307 6.83 2.91 7.18
C LEU A 307 6.91 4.29 7.84
N TYR A 308 6.60 5.34 7.09
CA TYR A 308 6.64 6.70 7.62
C TYR A 308 5.63 6.88 8.75
N HIS A 309 4.42 6.33 8.61
CA HIS A 309 3.42 6.27 9.67
C HIS A 309 3.93 5.53 10.91
N VAL A 310 4.66 4.43 10.72
CA VAL A 310 5.24 3.66 11.81
C VAL A 310 6.40 4.39 12.51
N MET A 311 7.17 5.19 11.76
CA MET A 311 8.39 5.83 12.22
C MET A 311 8.18 7.21 12.86
N GLY A 312 6.99 7.81 12.76
CA GLY A 312 6.79 9.17 13.27
C GLY A 312 7.40 10.26 12.40
N VAL A 313 7.94 9.90 11.24
CA VAL A 313 8.65 10.81 10.33
C VAL A 313 7.72 11.15 9.17
N CYS A 314 7.64 12.43 8.83
CA CYS A 314 6.96 12.84 7.60
C CYS A 314 7.81 12.45 6.40
N ALA A 315 7.24 11.67 5.49
CA ALA A 315 7.85 11.36 4.21
C ALA A 315 8.18 12.66 3.45
N ARG A 316 9.44 13.07 3.46
CA ARG A 316 9.93 13.98 2.42
C ARG A 316 10.35 13.11 1.22
N SER A 317 9.94 13.49 0.02
CA SER A 317 10.15 12.73 -1.23
C SER A 317 11.62 12.40 -1.52
N ASP A 318 12.52 13.10 -0.87
CA ASP A 318 13.96 13.16 -1.04
C ASP A 318 14.75 12.53 0.13
N GLN A 319 14.08 12.09 1.19
CA GLN A 319 14.78 11.45 2.30
C GLN A 319 15.13 9.99 1.99
N ALA A 320 16.43 9.70 2.09
CA ALA A 320 16.92 8.34 2.12
C ALA A 320 16.29 7.59 3.31
N PRO A 321 16.10 6.27 3.18
CA PRO A 321 15.39 5.49 4.18
C PRO A 321 16.21 5.37 5.47
N PRO A 322 15.54 5.24 6.62
CA PRO A 322 16.23 5.09 7.90
C PRO A 322 16.94 3.73 8.08
N ALA A 323 16.84 2.80 7.12
CA ALA A 323 17.40 1.45 7.19
C ALA A 323 18.43 1.21 6.07
N PRO A 324 19.73 1.01 6.37
CA PRO A 324 20.79 0.87 5.36
C PRO A 324 20.68 -0.41 4.53
N ASP A 325 19.99 -1.45 5.03
CA ASP A 325 19.94 -2.77 4.40
C ASP A 325 18.64 -3.03 3.61
N ALA A 326 17.64 -2.15 3.70
CA ALA A 326 16.33 -2.41 3.10
C ALA A 326 16.24 -1.87 1.66
N LEU A 327 15.59 -2.62 0.77
CA LEU A 327 15.44 -2.26 -0.64
C LEU A 327 14.05 -1.68 -0.90
N CYS A 328 14.00 -0.64 -1.73
CA CYS A 328 12.74 -0.07 -2.20
C CYS A 328 12.29 -0.74 -3.51
N VAL A 329 11.14 -1.39 -3.49
CA VAL A 329 10.52 -2.06 -4.65
C VAL A 329 9.12 -1.49 -4.87
N GLY A 330 8.94 -0.67 -5.91
CA GLY A 330 7.65 -0.11 -6.30
C GLY A 330 6.89 0.55 -5.14
N SER A 331 7.56 1.38 -4.35
CA SER A 331 7.07 2.04 -3.11
C SER A 331 6.90 1.14 -1.88
N TRP A 332 7.51 -0.04 -1.87
CA TRP A 332 7.55 -0.93 -0.72
C TRP A 332 8.96 -1.14 -0.18
N TRP A 333 9.06 -1.21 1.13
CA TRP A 333 10.23 -1.60 1.88
C TRP A 333 10.27 -3.11 1.99
N VAL A 334 11.29 -3.73 1.41
CA VAL A 334 11.47 -5.19 1.40
C VAL A 334 12.86 -5.52 1.93
N SER A 335 12.95 -6.51 2.82
CA SER A 335 14.25 -7.00 3.28
C SER A 335 14.95 -7.78 2.16
N PRO A 336 16.29 -7.73 2.05
CA PRO A 336 17.03 -8.48 1.01
C PRO A 336 16.76 -9.98 1.06
N ALA A 337 16.60 -10.55 2.27
CA ALA A 337 16.29 -11.96 2.46
C ALA A 337 14.90 -12.32 1.91
N LEU A 338 13.90 -11.45 2.09
CA LEU A 338 12.57 -11.67 1.55
C LEU A 338 12.56 -11.53 0.03
N LEU A 339 13.26 -10.51 -0.49
CA LEU A 339 13.40 -10.30 -1.93
C LEU A 339 14.06 -11.52 -2.59
N ALA A 340 15.19 -11.99 -2.06
CA ALA A 340 15.90 -13.16 -2.58
C ALA A 340 15.04 -14.42 -2.56
N ARG A 341 14.26 -14.64 -1.48
CA ARG A 341 13.32 -15.77 -1.39
C ARG A 341 12.22 -15.67 -2.45
N CYS A 342 11.64 -14.49 -2.64
CA CYS A 342 10.61 -14.25 -3.66
C CYS A 342 11.17 -14.46 -5.07
N GLU A 343 12.34 -13.91 -5.37
CA GLU A 343 13.01 -14.10 -6.67
C GLU A 343 13.34 -15.58 -6.93
N GLN A 344 13.84 -16.29 -5.93
CA GLN A 344 14.09 -17.73 -6.03
C GLN A 344 12.80 -18.52 -6.28
N ALA A 345 11.70 -18.18 -5.60
CA ALA A 345 10.40 -18.81 -5.80
C ALA A 345 9.85 -18.55 -7.22
N LEU A 346 10.02 -17.33 -7.75
CA LEU A 346 9.66 -16.99 -9.13
C LEU A 346 10.47 -17.79 -10.15
N VAL A 347 11.80 -17.87 -9.98
CA VAL A 347 12.68 -18.64 -10.86
C VAL A 347 12.34 -20.14 -10.80
N GLN A 348 12.16 -20.70 -9.60
CA GLN A 348 11.73 -22.09 -9.40
C GLN A 348 10.40 -22.37 -10.12
N ARG A 349 9.45 -21.43 -10.08
CA ARG A 349 8.17 -21.58 -10.78
C ARG A 349 8.34 -21.53 -12.29
N CYS A 350 9.17 -20.62 -12.81
CA CYS A 350 9.46 -20.48 -14.24
C CYS A 350 10.27 -21.65 -14.80
N ARG A 351 11.01 -22.40 -13.98
CA ARG A 351 11.78 -23.58 -14.40
C ARG A 351 10.92 -24.82 -14.73
N ARG A 352 9.63 -24.79 -14.43
CA ARG A 352 8.74 -25.92 -14.72
C ARG A 352 8.53 -26.05 -16.24
N PRO A 353 8.24 -27.26 -16.76
CA PRO A 353 7.90 -27.45 -18.17
C PRO A 353 6.73 -26.53 -18.58
N GLY A 354 6.89 -25.82 -19.70
CA GLY A 354 5.90 -24.83 -20.15
C GLY A 354 6.02 -23.45 -19.49
N GLY A 355 6.99 -23.24 -18.60
CA GLY A 355 7.23 -21.96 -17.93
C GLY A 355 6.13 -21.61 -16.92
N ALA A 356 5.88 -20.32 -16.73
CA ALA A 356 4.83 -19.83 -15.83
C ALA A 356 3.97 -18.74 -16.47
N ARG A 357 2.67 -18.72 -16.19
CA ARG A 357 1.78 -17.61 -16.57
C ARG A 357 1.77 -16.53 -15.48
N SER A 358 1.42 -15.30 -15.83
CA SER A 358 1.38 -14.18 -14.85
C SER A 358 0.51 -14.49 -13.61
N GLY A 359 -0.64 -15.14 -13.78
CA GLY A 359 -1.51 -15.53 -12.65
C GLY A 359 -0.84 -16.54 -11.73
N GLU A 360 -0.04 -17.45 -12.26
CA GLU A 360 0.69 -18.46 -11.48
C GLU A 360 1.83 -17.84 -10.69
N LEU A 361 2.54 -16.86 -11.26
CA LEU A 361 3.59 -16.13 -10.54
C LEU A 361 3.01 -15.29 -9.40
N ARG A 362 1.88 -14.61 -9.62
CA ARG A 362 1.15 -13.91 -8.55
C ARG A 362 0.73 -14.86 -7.44
N HIS A 363 0.23 -16.05 -7.79
CA HIS A 363 -0.12 -17.08 -6.80
C HIS A 363 1.10 -17.58 -6.02
N THR A 364 2.25 -17.75 -6.68
CA THR A 364 3.52 -18.08 -6.01
C THR A 364 3.91 -17.01 -4.99
N LEU A 365 3.83 -15.73 -5.35
CA LEU A 365 4.11 -14.63 -4.41
C LEU A 365 3.08 -14.58 -3.28
N HIS A 366 1.81 -14.83 -3.58
CA HIS A 366 0.77 -14.88 -2.54
C HIS A 366 1.04 -15.97 -1.48
N ARG A 367 1.54 -17.13 -1.89
CA ARG A 367 1.99 -18.20 -0.97
C ARG A 367 3.17 -17.79 -0.08
N GLU A 368 3.98 -16.83 -0.53
CA GLU A 368 5.05 -16.22 0.27
C GLU A 368 4.54 -15.13 1.24
N GLY A 369 3.21 -14.96 1.36
CA GLY A 369 2.58 -13.93 2.20
C GLY A 369 2.59 -12.55 1.57
N ILE A 370 2.78 -12.45 0.25
CA ILE A 370 2.84 -11.18 -0.47
C ILE A 370 1.46 -10.80 -1.01
N GLY A 371 1.00 -9.59 -0.66
CA GLY A 371 -0.22 -9.02 -1.20
C GLY A 371 -0.11 -8.63 -2.69
N PRO A 372 -1.23 -8.42 -3.39
CA PRO A 372 -1.26 -8.21 -4.85
C PRO A 372 -0.45 -6.99 -5.31
N ALA A 373 -0.56 -5.84 -4.60
CA ALA A 373 0.14 -4.61 -4.98
C ALA A 373 1.67 -4.77 -4.91
N LEU A 374 2.19 -5.34 -3.82
CA LEU A 374 3.61 -5.68 -3.71
C LEU A 374 4.00 -6.79 -4.69
N GLY A 375 3.11 -7.76 -4.93
CA GLY A 375 3.35 -8.83 -5.90
C GLY A 375 3.62 -8.28 -7.30
N ASP A 376 2.82 -7.34 -7.78
CA ASP A 376 3.02 -6.69 -9.08
C ASP A 376 4.30 -5.82 -9.11
N ALA A 377 4.62 -5.13 -8.01
CA ALA A 377 5.88 -4.40 -7.88
C ALA A 377 7.10 -5.35 -7.95
N LEU A 378 7.04 -6.49 -7.26
CA LEU A 378 8.10 -7.51 -7.29
C LEU A 378 8.22 -8.17 -8.67
N LEU A 379 7.12 -8.47 -9.37
CA LEU A 379 7.18 -9.00 -10.73
C LEU A 379 7.83 -8.00 -11.69
N THR A 380 7.50 -6.72 -11.54
CA THR A 380 8.13 -5.64 -12.33
C THR A 380 9.62 -5.54 -12.03
N HIS A 381 10.01 -5.63 -10.76
CA HIS A 381 11.40 -5.61 -10.33
C HIS A 381 12.21 -6.82 -10.80
N ALA A 382 11.61 -8.01 -10.74
CA ALA A 382 12.23 -9.27 -11.14
C ALA A 382 12.37 -9.42 -12.67
N ARG A 383 11.53 -8.71 -13.43
CA ARG A 383 11.54 -8.72 -14.90
C ARG A 383 12.90 -8.26 -15.43
N ALA A 384 13.43 -9.01 -16.39
CA ALA A 384 14.75 -8.83 -17.01
C ALA A 384 15.95 -9.01 -16.07
N ARG A 385 15.74 -9.22 -14.76
CA ARG A 385 16.81 -9.53 -13.80
C ARG A 385 16.92 -11.02 -13.54
N VAL A 386 15.82 -11.65 -13.14
CA VAL A 386 15.78 -13.08 -12.77
C VAL A 386 14.77 -13.87 -13.59
N ILE A 387 13.75 -13.19 -14.13
CA ILE A 387 12.75 -13.78 -15.03
C ILE A 387 12.53 -12.88 -16.25
N GLU A 388 12.17 -13.49 -17.37
CA GLU A 388 11.90 -12.82 -18.64
C GLU A 388 10.55 -13.29 -19.18
N ARG A 389 9.81 -12.40 -19.84
CA ARG A 389 8.55 -12.74 -20.48
C ARG A 389 8.76 -13.01 -21.97
N ARG A 390 8.34 -14.17 -22.46
CA ARG A 390 8.28 -14.55 -23.87
C ARG A 390 6.83 -14.92 -24.23
N GLY A 391 6.21 -14.13 -25.10
CA GLY A 391 4.78 -14.23 -25.36
C GLY A 391 3.94 -14.02 -24.09
N SER A 392 3.13 -15.01 -23.74
CA SER A 392 2.33 -15.05 -22.51
C SER A 392 2.99 -15.80 -21.35
N VAL A 393 4.19 -16.34 -21.56
CA VAL A 393 4.91 -17.19 -20.60
C VAL A 393 6.11 -16.45 -20.01
N TRP A 394 6.39 -16.75 -18.75
CA TRP A 394 7.57 -16.30 -18.02
C TRP A 394 8.55 -17.44 -17.86
N LEU A 395 9.82 -17.14 -18.14
CA LEU A 395 10.95 -18.05 -18.09
C LEU A 395 12.03 -17.46 -17.18
N PRO A 396 12.99 -18.25 -16.69
CA PRO A 396 14.20 -17.71 -16.06
C PRO A 396 14.94 -16.79 -17.04
N ALA A 397 15.46 -15.67 -16.54
CA ALA A 397 16.21 -14.73 -17.37
C ALA A 397 17.44 -15.41 -18.00
N GLY A 398 17.67 -15.17 -19.29
CA GLY A 398 18.78 -15.74 -20.04
C GLY A 398 18.62 -17.21 -20.45
N ALA A 399 17.53 -17.89 -20.08
CA ALA A 399 17.31 -19.26 -20.48
C ALA A 399 16.78 -19.35 -21.93
N GLY A 400 17.24 -20.36 -22.69
CA GLY A 400 16.75 -20.60 -24.04
C GLY A 400 15.29 -21.06 -24.03
N ALA A 401 14.47 -20.59 -24.98
CA ALA A 401 13.07 -21.04 -25.08
C ALA A 401 13.01 -22.57 -25.29
N ASP A 402 13.94 -23.09 -26.09
CA ASP A 402 14.03 -24.51 -26.42
C ASP A 402 14.14 -25.39 -25.18
N GLU A 403 14.86 -24.95 -24.14
CA GLU A 403 15.06 -25.70 -22.89
C GLU A 403 13.74 -26.13 -22.23
N PHE A 404 12.67 -25.34 -22.42
CA PHE A 404 11.37 -25.58 -21.79
C PHE A 404 10.30 -26.09 -22.75
N LEU A 405 10.61 -26.19 -24.04
CA LEU A 405 9.74 -26.81 -25.02
C LEU A 405 9.71 -28.33 -24.84
N SER A 406 8.49 -28.89 -24.85
CA SER A 406 8.31 -30.33 -24.92
C SER A 406 8.88 -30.90 -26.22
N LEU A 407 9.27 -32.18 -26.22
CA LEU A 407 9.78 -32.83 -27.44
C LEU A 407 8.79 -32.71 -28.63
N PRO A 408 7.46 -32.92 -28.46
CA PRO A 408 6.50 -32.66 -29.52
C PRO A 408 6.50 -31.21 -30.02
N ALA A 409 6.64 -30.23 -29.12
CA ALA A 409 6.70 -28.80 -29.49
C ALA A 409 7.96 -28.47 -30.30
N ARG A 410 9.12 -29.00 -29.94
CA ARG A 410 10.34 -28.82 -30.73
C ARG A 410 10.22 -29.42 -32.12
N THR A 411 9.68 -30.63 -32.22
CA THR A 411 9.43 -31.29 -33.52
C THR A 411 8.45 -30.49 -34.37
N LEU A 412 7.36 -29.99 -33.78
CA LEU A 412 6.40 -29.15 -34.49
C LEU A 412 7.03 -27.83 -34.95
N LEU A 413 7.82 -27.16 -34.10
CA LEU A 413 8.51 -25.91 -34.42
C LEU A 413 9.44 -26.09 -35.62
N ALA A 414 10.32 -27.09 -35.59
CA ALA A 414 11.26 -27.36 -36.69
C ALA A 414 10.53 -27.60 -38.02
N ARG A 415 9.36 -28.25 -37.98
CA ARG A 415 8.53 -28.45 -39.17
C ARG A 415 7.90 -27.15 -39.65
N VAL A 416 7.37 -26.34 -38.74
CA VAL A 416 6.78 -25.03 -39.06
C VAL A 416 7.84 -24.11 -39.68
N GLU A 417 9.05 -24.10 -39.15
CA GLU A 417 10.20 -23.36 -39.69
C GLU A 417 10.59 -23.88 -41.08
N ALA A 418 10.67 -25.21 -41.26
CA ALA A 418 10.97 -25.80 -42.57
C ALA A 418 9.89 -25.49 -43.63
N ALA A 419 8.63 -25.29 -43.23
CA ALA A 419 7.56 -24.88 -44.13
C ALA A 419 7.64 -23.39 -44.54
N GLY A 420 8.35 -22.56 -43.77
CA GLY A 420 8.54 -21.13 -44.02
C GLY A 420 7.23 -20.40 -44.34
N SER A 421 7.25 -19.61 -45.41
CA SER A 421 6.10 -18.84 -45.90
C SER A 421 4.89 -19.70 -46.35
N ALA A 422 5.03 -21.01 -46.50
CA ALA A 422 3.87 -21.88 -46.76
C ALA A 422 3.07 -22.17 -45.49
N GLY A 423 3.74 -22.23 -44.34
CA GLY A 423 3.15 -22.65 -43.05
C GLY A 423 2.64 -24.09 -43.06
N ILE A 424 2.13 -24.55 -41.92
CA ILE A 424 1.61 -25.92 -41.72
C ILE A 424 0.13 -25.89 -41.41
N ASP A 425 -0.64 -26.76 -42.05
CA ASP A 425 -2.04 -26.98 -41.70
C ASP A 425 -2.16 -27.79 -40.39
N GLY A 426 -2.55 -27.13 -39.30
CA GLY A 426 -2.71 -27.76 -38.00
C GLY A 426 -3.78 -28.85 -38.00
N ALA A 427 -4.78 -28.79 -38.90
CA ALA A 427 -5.81 -29.83 -39.00
C ALA A 427 -5.30 -31.11 -39.67
N ALA A 428 -4.29 -31.01 -40.55
CA ALA A 428 -3.59 -32.17 -41.10
C ALA A 428 -2.61 -32.76 -40.08
N GLU A 429 -2.04 -31.90 -39.21
CA GLU A 429 -1.09 -32.26 -38.16
C GLU A 429 -1.74 -32.42 -36.78
N ARG A 430 -2.98 -32.93 -36.75
CA ARG A 430 -3.77 -33.09 -35.52
C ARG A 430 -3.04 -33.82 -34.40
N ALA A 431 -2.27 -34.86 -34.72
CA ALA A 431 -1.53 -35.63 -33.74
C ALA A 431 -0.52 -34.75 -32.95
N LEU A 432 0.14 -33.80 -33.60
CA LEU A 432 1.13 -32.92 -32.96
C LEU A 432 0.49 -31.65 -32.38
N THR A 433 -0.66 -31.21 -32.91
CA THR A 433 -1.34 -30.00 -32.42
C THR A 433 -2.28 -30.26 -31.24
N HIS A 434 -2.84 -31.47 -31.09
CA HIS A 434 -3.71 -31.84 -29.98
C HIS A 434 -2.97 -32.14 -28.66
N ASP A 435 -1.70 -32.53 -28.71
CA ASP A 435 -0.89 -32.82 -27.51
C ASP A 435 -0.43 -31.55 -26.76
N GLY A 436 -1.09 -30.40 -26.99
CA GLY A 436 -0.76 -29.12 -26.38
C GLY A 436 0.50 -28.45 -26.93
N ALA A 437 1.22 -29.09 -27.86
CA ALA A 437 2.47 -28.58 -28.44
C ALA A 437 2.26 -27.27 -29.22
N GLY A 438 1.20 -27.18 -30.03
CA GLY A 438 0.85 -25.97 -30.76
C GLY A 438 0.50 -24.80 -29.82
N VAL A 439 -0.25 -25.09 -28.74
CA VAL A 439 -0.57 -24.11 -27.70
C VAL A 439 0.70 -23.62 -27.02
N GLN A 440 1.63 -24.54 -26.70
CA GLN A 440 2.92 -24.19 -26.10
C GLN A 440 3.72 -23.24 -27.01
N LEU A 441 3.82 -23.52 -28.32
CA LEU A 441 4.57 -22.65 -29.23
C LEU A 441 3.94 -21.26 -29.39
N VAL A 442 2.59 -21.16 -29.37
CA VAL A 442 1.87 -19.88 -29.41
C VAL A 442 2.09 -19.11 -28.10
N ASP A 443 1.97 -19.78 -26.96
CA ASP A 443 2.17 -19.19 -25.63
C ASP A 443 3.59 -18.60 -25.47
N TYR A 444 4.60 -19.24 -26.06
CA TYR A 444 5.99 -18.76 -26.09
C TYR A 444 6.23 -17.66 -27.13
N GLY A 445 5.27 -17.42 -28.03
CA GLY A 445 5.40 -16.45 -29.13
C GLY A 445 6.39 -16.88 -30.20
N LEU A 446 6.54 -18.18 -30.46
CA LEU A 446 7.41 -18.72 -31.51
C LEU A 446 6.67 -18.96 -32.82
N VAL A 447 5.36 -19.22 -32.72
CA VAL A 447 4.48 -19.42 -33.87
C VAL A 447 3.21 -18.59 -33.76
N ILE A 448 2.59 -18.31 -34.90
CA ILE A 448 1.29 -17.67 -35.00
C ILE A 448 0.29 -18.69 -35.53
N LEU A 449 -0.79 -18.87 -34.77
CA LEU A 449 -1.95 -19.66 -35.18
C LEU A 449 -2.97 -18.75 -35.85
N LEU A 450 -3.30 -19.04 -37.10
CA LEU A 450 -4.38 -18.38 -37.83
C LEU A 450 -5.73 -19.01 -37.48
N GLU A 451 -6.81 -18.27 -37.73
CA GLU A 451 -8.20 -18.71 -37.49
C GLU A 451 -8.56 -20.01 -38.23
N ASN A 452 -7.94 -20.27 -39.38
CA ASN A 452 -8.16 -21.49 -40.15
C ASN A 452 -7.32 -22.68 -39.67
N GLY A 453 -6.64 -22.57 -38.53
CA GLY A 453 -5.80 -23.62 -37.95
C GLY A 453 -4.39 -23.72 -38.53
N ARG A 454 -4.01 -22.85 -39.47
CA ARG A 454 -2.66 -22.84 -40.05
C ARG A 454 -1.66 -22.18 -39.10
N LEU A 455 -0.49 -22.79 -38.95
CA LEU A 455 0.62 -22.33 -38.12
C LEU A 455 1.74 -21.75 -39.00
N PHE A 456 2.29 -20.62 -38.59
CA PHE A 456 3.48 -19.99 -39.17
C PHE A 456 4.51 -19.73 -38.08
N SER A 457 5.80 -19.83 -38.38
CA SER A 457 6.81 -19.26 -37.48
C SER A 457 6.63 -17.74 -37.45
N VAL A 458 7.03 -17.10 -36.35
CA VAL A 458 6.97 -15.63 -36.27
C VAL A 458 7.80 -14.98 -37.38
N GLU A 459 8.95 -15.56 -37.73
CA GLU A 459 9.79 -15.08 -38.84
C GLU A 459 9.07 -15.16 -40.19
N ALA A 460 8.45 -16.30 -40.51
CA ALA A 460 7.70 -16.46 -41.76
C ALA A 460 6.48 -15.50 -41.81
N TYR A 461 5.80 -15.29 -40.68
CA TYR A 461 4.71 -14.31 -40.61
C TYR A 461 5.20 -12.89 -40.86
N GLN A 462 6.34 -12.50 -40.28
CA GLN A 462 6.94 -11.18 -40.50
C GLN A 462 7.37 -10.99 -41.96
N GLU A 463 7.95 -12.02 -42.59
CA GLU A 463 8.27 -12.02 -44.01
C GLU A 463 7.02 -11.82 -44.87
N LEU A 464 5.95 -12.58 -44.60
CA LEU A 464 4.67 -12.44 -45.29
C LEU A 464 4.04 -11.06 -45.08
N ALA A 465 4.15 -10.49 -43.89
CA ALA A 465 3.67 -9.14 -43.59
C ALA A 465 4.42 -8.09 -44.41
N LEU A 466 5.75 -8.21 -44.48
CA LEU A 466 6.59 -7.32 -45.28
C LEU A 466 6.24 -7.43 -46.77
N ARG A 467 6.17 -8.65 -47.31
CA ARG A 467 5.78 -8.90 -48.71
C ARG A 467 4.40 -8.34 -49.03
N THR A 468 3.44 -8.49 -48.11
CA THR A 468 2.09 -7.93 -48.24
C THR A 468 2.12 -6.41 -48.33
N ARG A 469 2.85 -5.74 -47.43
CA ARG A 469 2.99 -4.27 -47.45
C ARG A 469 3.66 -3.78 -48.73
N THR A 470 4.70 -4.46 -49.19
CA THR A 470 5.38 -4.15 -50.46
C THR A 470 4.46 -4.33 -51.65
N GLY A 471 3.69 -5.43 -51.69
CA GLY A 471 2.70 -5.70 -52.75
C GLY A 471 1.60 -4.65 -52.81
N ILE A 472 1.10 -4.18 -51.66
CA ILE A 472 0.11 -3.09 -51.59
C ILE A 472 0.70 -1.76 -52.10
N ARG A 473 1.92 -1.43 -51.70
CA ARG A 473 2.60 -0.20 -52.16
C ARG A 473 2.85 -0.20 -53.66
N ALA A 474 3.19 -1.35 -54.23
CA ALA A 474 3.38 -1.51 -55.67
C ALA A 474 2.06 -1.43 -56.47
N ALA A 475 0.91 -1.56 -55.81
CA ALA A 475 -0.42 -1.47 -56.39
C ALA A 475 -1.12 -0.13 -56.07
N ASP A 476 -0.34 0.95 -55.93
CA ASP A 476 -0.84 2.32 -55.67
C ASP A 476 -1.68 2.49 -54.40
N GLY A 477 -1.50 1.61 -53.41
CA GLY A 477 -2.03 1.78 -52.04
C GLY A 477 -3.16 0.84 -51.64
N GLU A 478 -3.80 0.13 -52.57
CA GLU A 478 -4.80 -0.90 -52.28
C GLU A 478 -4.56 -2.18 -53.08
N LEU A 479 -4.76 -3.35 -52.47
CA LEU A 479 -4.58 -4.63 -53.13
C LEU A 479 -5.76 -5.56 -52.87
N HIS A 480 -6.25 -6.20 -53.93
CA HIS A 480 -7.28 -7.21 -53.84
C HIS A 480 -6.71 -8.50 -53.22
N GLN A 481 -7.44 -9.11 -52.28
CA GLN A 481 -6.99 -10.32 -51.55
C GLN A 481 -6.67 -11.51 -52.47
N ARG A 482 -7.34 -11.61 -53.64
CA ARG A 482 -7.01 -12.63 -54.65
C ARG A 482 -5.61 -12.44 -55.25
N SER A 483 -5.27 -11.21 -55.63
CA SER A 483 -3.95 -10.88 -56.16
C SER A 483 -2.87 -11.10 -55.10
N LEU A 484 -3.19 -10.77 -53.84
CA LEU A 484 -2.32 -11.07 -52.70
C LEU A 484 -2.10 -12.58 -52.52
N ALA A 485 -3.15 -13.41 -52.65
CA ALA A 485 -3.03 -14.86 -52.57
C ALA A 485 -2.07 -15.42 -53.65
N GLU A 486 -2.19 -14.90 -54.87
CA GLU A 486 -1.32 -15.25 -56.01
C GLU A 486 0.13 -14.81 -55.74
N GLN A 487 0.35 -13.59 -55.23
CA GLN A 487 1.69 -13.06 -54.89
C GLN A 487 2.38 -13.83 -53.74
N LEU A 488 1.60 -14.28 -52.75
CA LEU A 488 2.13 -15.01 -51.60
C LEU A 488 2.24 -16.52 -51.85
N GLY A 489 1.65 -17.03 -52.94
CA GLY A 489 1.60 -18.47 -53.21
C GLY A 489 0.74 -19.24 -52.19
N LEU A 490 -0.24 -18.58 -51.58
CA LEU A 490 -1.09 -19.14 -50.54
C LEU A 490 -2.51 -19.45 -51.08
N SER A 491 -3.17 -20.43 -50.47
CA SER A 491 -4.58 -20.67 -50.76
C SER A 491 -5.42 -19.43 -50.40
N ARG A 492 -6.57 -19.25 -51.05
CA ARG A 492 -7.48 -18.14 -50.72
C ARG A 492 -7.93 -18.17 -49.26
N ASN A 493 -8.19 -19.36 -48.71
CA ASN A 493 -8.60 -19.52 -47.32
C ASN A 493 -7.47 -19.10 -46.36
N SER A 494 -6.23 -19.55 -46.63
CA SER A 494 -5.05 -19.16 -45.83
C SER A 494 -4.75 -17.67 -45.94
N THR A 495 -4.87 -17.10 -47.14
CA THR A 495 -4.65 -15.66 -47.38
C THR A 495 -5.68 -14.83 -46.61
N ARG A 496 -6.96 -15.23 -46.62
CA ARG A 496 -8.02 -14.55 -45.86
C ARG A 496 -7.73 -14.56 -44.35
N ALA A 497 -7.34 -15.71 -43.81
CA ALA A 497 -7.01 -15.84 -42.39
C ALA A 497 -5.75 -15.04 -42.00
N LEU A 498 -4.74 -15.04 -42.89
CA LEU A 498 -3.51 -14.26 -42.72
C LEU A 498 -3.81 -12.76 -42.71
N VAL A 499 -4.61 -12.28 -43.66
CA VAL A 499 -5.07 -10.89 -43.74
C VAL A 499 -5.86 -10.51 -42.49
N ALA A 500 -6.79 -11.36 -42.04
CA ALA A 500 -7.55 -11.10 -40.81
C ALA A 500 -6.63 -10.92 -39.60
N ARG A 501 -5.60 -11.79 -39.48
CA ARG A 501 -4.60 -11.68 -38.42
C ARG A 501 -3.76 -10.40 -38.52
N MET A 502 -3.27 -10.04 -39.71
CA MET A 502 -2.50 -8.81 -39.91
C MET A 502 -3.31 -7.54 -39.64
N VAL A 503 -4.61 -7.55 -39.94
CA VAL A 503 -5.53 -6.46 -39.60
C VAL A 503 -5.73 -6.38 -38.08
N HIS A 504 -5.94 -7.52 -37.42
CA HIS A 504 -6.04 -7.58 -35.96
C HIS A 504 -4.77 -7.05 -35.28
N ASP A 505 -3.60 -7.41 -35.80
CA ASP A 505 -2.30 -6.97 -35.30
C ASP A 505 -1.96 -5.52 -35.73
N GLY A 506 -2.84 -4.85 -36.50
CA GLY A 506 -2.68 -3.46 -36.92
C GLY A 506 -1.60 -3.21 -37.97
N LEU A 507 -1.13 -4.26 -38.65
CA LEU A 507 -0.07 -4.18 -39.67
C LEU A 507 -0.57 -3.67 -41.03
N ILE A 508 -1.85 -3.92 -41.32
CA ILE A 508 -2.57 -3.46 -42.52
C ILE A 508 -4.01 -3.09 -42.13
N GLU A 509 -4.74 -2.44 -43.03
CA GLU A 509 -6.16 -2.10 -42.86
C GLU A 509 -7.02 -2.74 -43.95
N ARG A 510 -8.30 -2.96 -43.66
CA ARG A 510 -9.30 -3.30 -44.68
C ARG A 510 -9.81 -2.02 -45.34
N ALA A 511 -9.56 -1.88 -46.64
CA ALA A 511 -10.18 -0.83 -47.45
C ALA A 511 -11.63 -1.19 -47.81
N SER A 512 -11.90 -2.48 -48.02
CA SER A 512 -13.24 -3.02 -48.27
C SER A 512 -13.32 -4.50 -47.85
N ALA A 513 -14.41 -5.18 -48.19
CA ALA A 513 -14.57 -6.61 -47.93
C ALA A 513 -13.45 -7.46 -48.59
N VAL A 514 -12.95 -7.01 -49.75
CA VAL A 514 -12.00 -7.77 -50.58
C VAL A 514 -10.68 -7.06 -50.85
N HIS A 515 -10.55 -5.77 -50.50
CA HIS A 515 -9.31 -5.00 -50.62
C HIS A 515 -8.67 -4.70 -49.27
N VAL A 516 -7.35 -4.71 -49.26
CA VAL A 516 -6.52 -4.31 -48.12
C VAL A 516 -5.63 -3.13 -48.52
N ARG A 517 -5.26 -2.31 -47.55
CA ARG A 517 -4.36 -1.16 -47.73
C ARG A 517 -3.33 -1.09 -46.61
N THR A 518 -2.26 -0.35 -46.82
CA THR A 518 -1.33 -0.03 -45.74
C THR A 518 -1.99 1.00 -44.81
N ARG A 519 -1.80 0.84 -43.50
CA ARG A 519 -2.16 1.87 -42.53
C ARG A 519 -1.43 3.16 -42.87
N ALA A 520 -2.14 4.29 -42.89
CA ALA A 520 -1.50 5.59 -43.04
C ALA A 520 -0.61 5.82 -41.80
N ASP A 521 0.63 6.26 -41.97
CA ASP A 521 1.63 6.45 -40.91
C ASP A 521 1.29 7.62 -39.93
N GLY A 522 0.00 7.87 -39.66
CA GLY A 522 -0.53 9.05 -38.95
C GLY A 522 -0.92 8.85 -37.48
N GLY A 523 -0.53 7.76 -36.83
CA GLY A 523 -0.80 7.58 -35.40
C GLY A 523 0.09 6.52 -34.79
N GLN A 524 0.98 6.92 -33.89
CA GLN A 524 1.76 6.00 -33.06
C GLN A 524 0.83 4.99 -32.35
N PRO A 525 1.29 3.74 -32.15
CA PRO A 525 0.52 2.71 -31.45
C PRO A 525 0.15 3.08 -30.02
#